data_AF-A0A7X8AHQ2-F1
#
_entry.id   AF-A0A7X8AHQ2-F1
#
_cell.length_a   1.000
_cell.length_b   1.000
_cell.length_c   1.000
_cell.angle_alpha   90.00
_cell.angle_beta   90.00
_cell.angle_gamma   90.00
#
_symmetry.space_group_name_H-M   'P 1'
#
loop_
_entity.id
_entity.type
_entity.pdbx_description
1 polymer ?
#
loop_
_entity_poly.entity_id
_entity_poly.type
_entity_poly.pdbx_seq_one_letter_code
_entity_poly.pdbx_strand_id
1 'polypeptide(L)'
;SNHIWIDGKEFAAWVDSQRNARKKSTHPLQTGEGFCMRCNTIVKIQNGEIHPVKGRLSHLKGKCPICGGIVNRGIWNAGSAELSQG
;
A
#
# COMPACT_ATOMS: atom_id res chain seq x y z
N SER A 1 -0.65 5.60 -43.05
CA SER A 1 0.25 5.97 -41.93
C SER A 1 -0.51 6.81 -40.92
N ASN A 2 -0.82 6.27 -39.75
CA ASN A 2 -1.49 6.99 -38.66
C ASN A 2 -0.49 7.24 -37.53
N HIS A 3 0.32 8.30 -37.68
CA HIS A 3 1.17 8.77 -36.60
C HIS A 3 0.43 9.89 -35.86
N ILE A 4 0.24 9.71 -34.56
CA ILE A 4 -0.24 10.76 -33.68
C ILE A 4 0.99 11.43 -33.08
N TRP A 5 1.13 12.73 -33.31
CA TRP A 5 2.16 13.54 -32.68
C TRP A 5 1.57 14.14 -31.41
N ILE A 6 2.30 14.00 -30.30
CA ILE A 6 1.89 14.49 -28.99
C ILE A 6 2.91 15.54 -28.57
N ASP A 7 2.43 16.70 -28.13
CA ASP A 7 3.27 17.65 -27.42
C ASP A 7 3.64 17.06 -26.04
N GLY A 8 4.93 16.82 -25.84
CA GLY A 8 5.41 16.20 -24.61
C GLY A 8 5.19 17.05 -23.36
N LYS A 9 5.17 18.38 -23.48
CA LYS A 9 4.95 19.29 -22.35
C LYS A 9 3.48 19.32 -21.95
N GLU A 10 2.56 19.39 -22.92
CA GLU A 10 1.13 19.33 -22.64
C GLU A 10 0.74 17.98 -22.06
N PHE A 11 1.32 16.89 -22.59
CA PHE A 11 1.09 15.56 -22.06
C PHE A 11 1.61 15.41 -20.63
N ALA A 12 2.81 15.93 -20.33
CA ALA A 12 3.36 15.93 -18.98
C ALA A 12 2.45 16.69 -18.00
N ALA A 13 2.02 17.90 -18.37
CA ALA A 13 1.10 18.71 -17.57
C ALA A 13 -0.24 18.00 -17.36
N TRP A 14 -0.77 17.35 -18.39
CA TRP A 14 -1.98 16.55 -18.27
C TRP A 14 -1.79 15.36 -17.31
N VAL A 15 -0.72 14.57 -17.44
CA VAL A 15 -0.41 13.46 -16.54
C VAL A 15 -0.34 13.94 -15.08
N ASP A 16 0.31 15.07 -14.82
CA ASP A 16 0.41 15.63 -13.47
C ASP A 16 -0.95 16.09 -12.94
N SER A 17 -1.81 16.67 -13.79
CA SER A 17 -3.19 17.01 -13.41
C SER A 17 -3.99 15.77 -12.99
N GLN A 18 -3.82 14.65 -13.70
CA GLN A 18 -4.50 13.39 -13.40
C GLN A 18 -3.98 12.74 -12.11
N ARG A 19 -2.66 12.83 -11.85
CA ARG A 19 -2.05 12.35 -10.59
C ARG A 19 -2.55 13.15 -9.38
N ASN A 20 -2.65 14.47 -9.52
CA ASN A 20 -3.11 15.37 -8.46
C ASN A 20 -4.60 15.23 -8.15
N ALA A 21 -5.43 14.93 -9.16
CA ALA A 21 -6.85 14.60 -8.95
C ALA A 21 -7.05 13.31 -8.14
N ARG A 22 -6.06 12.40 -8.16
CA ARG A 22 -6.05 11.12 -7.43
C ARG A 22 -5.25 11.18 -6.13
N LYS A 23 -5.05 12.37 -5.53
CA LYS A 23 -4.34 12.50 -4.26
C LYS A 23 -4.82 11.42 -3.29
N LYS A 24 -3.91 10.48 -3.04
CA LYS A 24 -4.09 9.31 -2.17
C LYS A 24 -4.61 9.79 -0.83
N SER A 25 -5.43 8.96 -0.17
CA SER A 25 -5.82 9.09 1.24
C SER A 25 -4.74 9.84 2.02
N THR A 26 -5.04 11.08 2.40
CA THR A 26 -4.14 11.97 3.14
C THR A 26 -3.81 11.42 4.53
N HIS A 27 -4.47 10.34 4.93
CA HIS A 27 -4.24 9.66 6.20
C HIS A 27 -3.20 8.55 6.03
N PRO A 28 -2.03 8.68 6.68
CA PRO A 28 -1.16 7.56 6.94
C PRO A 28 -1.95 6.45 7.65
N LEU A 29 -1.77 5.21 7.21
CA LEU A 29 -2.40 4.05 7.83
C LEU A 29 -2.01 3.99 9.31
N GLN A 30 -3.00 3.98 10.22
CA GLN A 30 -2.77 3.88 11.66
C GLN A 30 -2.32 2.46 12.03
N THR A 31 -1.75 2.25 13.22
CA THR A 31 -1.31 0.92 13.66
C THR A 31 -2.44 -0.12 13.55
N GLY A 32 -2.14 -1.26 12.91
CA GLY A 32 -3.12 -2.34 12.69
C GLY A 32 -4.06 -2.15 11.48
N GLU A 33 -4.03 -0.99 10.81
CA GLU A 33 -4.77 -0.78 9.57
C GLU A 33 -4.03 -1.32 8.35
N GLY A 34 -4.75 -1.59 7.27
CA GLY A 34 -4.19 -1.94 5.97
C GLY A 34 -5.13 -1.56 4.85
N PHE A 35 -4.61 -1.48 3.63
CA PHE A 35 -5.41 -1.19 2.47
C PHE A 35 -5.91 -2.49 1.82
N CYS A 36 -7.22 -2.70 1.82
CA CYS A 36 -7.80 -3.86 1.15
C CYS A 36 -7.93 -3.59 -0.34
N MET A 37 -7.11 -4.26 -1.16
CA MET A 37 -7.13 -4.10 -2.63
C MET A 37 -8.44 -4.59 -3.28
N ARG A 38 -9.23 -5.44 -2.60
CA ARG A 38 -10.54 -5.90 -3.09
C ARG A 38 -11.67 -4.91 -2.81
N CYS A 39 -11.70 -4.35 -1.60
CA CYS A 39 -12.70 -3.35 -1.21
C CYS A 39 -12.30 -1.93 -1.61
N ASN A 40 -11.05 -1.76 -2.05
CA ASN A 40 -10.43 -0.49 -2.39
C ASN A 40 -10.54 0.56 -1.27
N THR A 41 -10.42 0.11 -0.01
CA THR A 41 -10.55 0.98 1.17
C THR A 41 -9.60 0.58 2.29
N ILE A 42 -9.35 1.50 3.21
CA ILE A 42 -8.60 1.28 4.44
C ILE A 42 -9.48 0.48 5.41
N VAL A 43 -8.90 -0.57 5.99
CA VAL A 43 -9.58 -1.42 6.97
C VAL A 43 -8.66 -1.71 8.15
N LYS A 44 -9.25 -1.92 9.33
CA LYS A 44 -8.54 -2.51 10.46
C LYS A 44 -8.40 -4.01 10.21
N ILE A 45 -7.17 -4.51 10.15
CA ILE A 45 -6.88 -5.91 9.84
C ILE A 45 -7.35 -6.79 11.01
N GLN A 46 -8.17 -7.80 10.72
CA GLN A 46 -8.59 -8.80 11.70
C GLN A 46 -7.63 -9.99 11.71
N ASN A 47 -7.41 -10.56 12.90
CA ASN A 47 -6.48 -11.68 13.12
C ASN A 47 -5.11 -11.40 12.48
N GLY A 48 -4.60 -10.18 12.75
CA GLY A 48 -3.36 -9.68 12.17
C GLY A 48 -2.16 -10.32 12.85
N GLU A 49 -1.33 -11.02 12.07
CA GLU A 49 -0.06 -11.59 12.50
C GLU A 49 1.09 -10.80 11.87
N ILE A 50 2.15 -10.57 12.64
CA ILE A 50 3.36 -9.91 12.17
C ILE A 50 4.38 -10.98 11.82
N HIS A 51 4.71 -11.09 10.54
CA HIS A 51 5.76 -11.98 10.05
C HIS A 51 7.01 -11.16 9.71
N PRO A 52 8.17 -11.43 10.33
CA PRO A 52 9.42 -10.83 9.91
C PRO A 52 9.77 -11.30 8.49
N VAL A 53 10.34 -10.41 7.67
CA VAL A 53 10.73 -10.74 6.29
C VAL A 53 12.25 -10.69 6.17
N LYS A 54 12.84 -9.49 6.19
CA LYS A 54 14.29 -9.29 6.10
C LYS A 54 14.69 -7.94 6.70
N GLY A 55 15.73 -7.93 7.52
CA GLY A 55 16.21 -6.74 8.20
C GLY A 55 15.10 -6.08 9.04
N ARG A 56 14.85 -4.79 8.79
CA ARG A 56 13.87 -3.99 9.53
C ARG A 56 12.45 -4.05 8.93
N LEU A 57 12.19 -4.95 7.98
CA LEU A 57 10.88 -5.09 7.36
C LEU A 57 10.13 -6.29 7.95
N SER A 58 8.89 -6.04 8.37
CA SER A 58 7.93 -7.07 8.74
C SER A 58 6.61 -6.88 7.98
N HIS A 59 5.85 -7.95 7.82
CA HIS A 59 4.52 -7.95 7.22
C HIS A 59 3.46 -8.16 8.28
N LEU A 60 2.56 -7.20 8.44
CA LEU A 60 1.27 -7.43 9.08
C LEU A 60 0.33 -8.06 8.06
N LYS A 61 -0.09 -9.30 8.32
CA LYS A 61 -0.97 -10.08 7.47
C LYS A 61 -2.21 -10.47 8.25
N GLY A 62 -3.39 -10.30 7.66
CA GLY A 62 -4.63 -10.78 8.26
C GLY A 62 -5.79 -10.67 7.30
N LYS A 63 -7.00 -10.54 7.84
CA LYS A 63 -8.25 -10.56 7.07
C LYS A 63 -8.92 -9.19 7.03
N CYS A 64 -9.49 -8.89 5.87
CA CYS A 64 -10.40 -7.76 5.71
C CYS A 64 -11.73 -8.07 6.40
N PRO A 65 -12.23 -7.19 7.30
CA PRO A 65 -13.53 -7.40 7.96
C PRO A 65 -14.72 -7.33 7.00
N ILE A 66 -14.55 -6.69 5.83
CA ILE A 66 -15.64 -6.46 4.86
C ILE A 66 -15.79 -7.65 3.91
N CYS A 67 -14.68 -8.14 3.34
CA CYS A 67 -14.72 -9.16 2.28
C CYS A 67 -14.03 -10.47 2.63
N GLY A 68 -13.46 -10.61 3.82
CA GLY A 68 -12.68 -11.80 4.22
C GLY A 68 -11.39 -12.03 3.41
N GLY A 69 -11.05 -11.10 2.50
CA GLY A 69 -9.82 -11.15 1.71
C GLY A 69 -8.58 -10.97 2.57
N ILE A 70 -7.45 -11.48 2.11
CA ILE A 70 -6.16 -11.27 2.79
C ILE A 70 -5.73 -9.82 2.58
N VAL A 71 -5.35 -9.15 3.66
CA VAL A 71 -4.75 -7.82 3.66
C VAL A 71 -3.32 -7.97 4.17
N ASN A 72 -2.36 -7.49 3.37
CA ASN A 72 -0.95 -7.45 3.73
C ASN A 72 -0.50 -5.99 3.85
N ARG A 73 0.27 -5.69 4.89
CA ARG A 73 0.88 -4.38 5.11
C ARG A 73 2.34 -4.55 5.50
N GLY A 74 3.24 -3.84 4.81
CA GLY A 74 4.61 -3.66 5.27
C GLY A 74 4.66 -2.73 6.49
N ILE A 75 5.36 -3.17 7.54
CA ILE A 75 5.68 -2.39 8.73
C ILE A 75 7.19 -2.29 8.83
N TRP A 76 7.68 -1.06 8.97
CA TRP A 76 9.08 -0.81 9.25
C TRP A 76 9.32 -0.89 10.76
N ASN A 77 10.08 -1.89 11.18
CA ASN A 77 10.48 -2.09 12.57
C ASN A 77 11.91 -1.59 12.75
N ALA A 78 12.07 -0.29 12.95
CA ALA A 78 13.33 0.27 13.43
C ALA A 78 13.49 -0.04 14.93
N GLY A 79 13.97 -1.25 15.28
CA GLY A 79 14.40 -1.54 16.67
C GLY A 79 13.97 -2.87 17.29
N SER A 80 13.26 -3.75 16.59
CA SER A 80 13.01 -5.11 17.09
C SER A 80 14.18 -6.02 16.71
N ALA A 81 14.84 -6.59 17.71
CA ALA A 81 15.95 -7.53 17.57
C ALA A 81 15.69 -8.58 16.50
N GLU A 82 16.74 -8.93 15.75
CA GLU A 82 16.74 -10.03 14.79
C GLU A 82 16.19 -11.28 15.49
N LEU A 83 14.99 -11.71 15.11
CA LEU A 83 14.48 -13.02 15.50
C LEU A 83 15.22 -14.04 14.63
N SER A 84 16.12 -14.79 15.28
CA SER A 84 16.89 -15.87 14.68
C SER A 84 16.00 -16.77 13.84
N GLN A 85 16.36 -16.90 12.55
CA GLN A 85 15.81 -17.90 11.67
C GLN A 85 16.31 -19.27 12.15
N GLY A 86 15.39 -20.11 12.62
CA GLY A 86 15.63 -21.54 12.84
C GLY A 86 15.52 -22.34 11.55
#